data_AF-A0A087T819-F1
#
_entry.id   AF-A0A087T819-F1
#
_cell.length_a   1.000
_cell.length_b   1.000
_cell.length_c   1.000
_cell.angle_alpha   90.00
_cell.angle_beta   90.00
_cell.angle_gamma   90.00
#
_symmetry.space_group_name_H-M   'P 1'
#
loop_
_entity.id
_entity.type
_entity.pdbx_description
1 polymer ?
#
loop_
_entity_poly.entity_id
_entity_poly.type
_entity_poly.pdbx_seq_one_letter_code
_entity_poly.pdbx_strand_id
1 'polypeptide(L)'
;MGFRSAHKEDIGATTSELVYGKTIRLPGEFFNPTPMDASPKQFVEDLKSHFASVRPTTTSSQGQRTCFIHPRLHESTHVFVRHDGVRKPLQDPYDGPFKVLERRDKTFDVEIKGNKQTISIDRLKPAFVTMGSSQVASKSVKKPSDICITCSGRLIRPPHR
;
A
#
# COMPACT_ATOMS: atom_id res chain seq x y z
N MET A 1 9.42 -20.02 -8.95
CA MET A 1 9.28 -21.28 -9.71
C MET A 1 8.40 -22.34 -9.03
N GLY A 2 8.20 -22.30 -7.69
CA GLY A 2 7.48 -23.35 -6.96
C GLY A 2 6.06 -23.68 -7.44
N PHE A 3 5.24 -22.69 -7.80
CA PHE A 3 3.87 -22.95 -8.26
C PHE A 3 3.77 -23.76 -9.56
N ARG A 4 4.84 -23.78 -10.38
CA ARG A 4 4.80 -24.47 -11.68
C ARG A 4 5.00 -25.97 -11.55
N SER A 5 5.97 -26.35 -10.72
CA SER A 5 6.38 -27.72 -10.43
C SER A 5 5.70 -28.32 -9.19
N ALA A 6 5.00 -27.51 -8.39
CA ALA A 6 4.24 -28.01 -7.25
C ALA A 6 3.12 -28.93 -7.73
N HIS A 7 3.07 -30.12 -7.15
CA HIS A 7 1.97 -31.05 -7.37
C HIS A 7 0.70 -30.50 -6.71
N LYS A 8 -0.40 -30.47 -7.46
CA LYS A 8 -1.71 -30.10 -6.95
C LYS A 8 -2.55 -31.36 -6.79
N GLU A 9 -2.86 -31.73 -5.55
CA GLU A 9 -3.60 -32.96 -5.24
C GLU A 9 -4.99 -32.98 -5.89
N ASP A 10 -5.69 -31.84 -5.93
CA ASP A 10 -7.03 -31.74 -6.52
C ASP A 10 -7.08 -32.08 -8.03
N ILE A 11 -5.99 -31.81 -8.75
CA ILE A 11 -5.89 -32.01 -10.21
C ILE A 11 -5.06 -33.27 -10.53
N GLY A 12 -4.31 -33.79 -9.55
CA GLY A 12 -3.41 -34.94 -9.71
C GLY A 12 -2.20 -34.66 -10.61
N ALA A 13 -1.92 -33.40 -10.94
CA ALA A 13 -0.85 -33.03 -11.87
C ALA A 13 -0.20 -31.69 -11.48
N THR A 14 1.02 -31.47 -11.95
CA THR A 14 1.69 -30.16 -11.87
C THR A 14 1.21 -29.26 -13.00
N THR A 15 1.25 -27.94 -12.79
CA THR A 15 0.84 -27.00 -13.86
C THR A 15 1.79 -27.04 -15.07
N SER A 16 3.06 -27.42 -14.87
CA SER A 16 3.99 -27.67 -15.98
C SER A 16 3.58 -28.87 -16.83
N GLU A 17 3.13 -29.96 -16.21
CA GLU A 17 2.66 -31.14 -16.95
C GLU A 17 1.40 -30.84 -17.75
N LEU A 18 0.46 -30.05 -17.21
CA LEU A 18 -0.75 -29.67 -17.93
C LEU A 18 -0.48 -28.75 -19.14
N VAL A 19 0.48 -27.84 -19.03
CA VAL A 19 0.77 -26.86 -20.09
C VAL A 19 1.72 -27.42 -21.13
N TYR A 20 2.76 -28.13 -20.70
CA TYR A 20 3.86 -28.58 -21.57
C TYR A 20 3.90 -30.09 -21.78
N GLY A 21 3.00 -30.85 -21.14
CA GLY A 21 3.01 -32.33 -21.18
C GLY A 21 4.17 -32.96 -20.40
N LYS A 22 4.98 -32.17 -19.68
CA LYS A 22 6.17 -32.63 -18.96
C LYS A 22 6.50 -31.74 -17.77
N THR A 23 7.13 -32.34 -16.76
CA THR A 23 7.70 -31.60 -15.63
C THR A 23 8.86 -30.71 -16.08
N ILE A 24 8.95 -29.51 -15.49
CA ILE A 24 10.11 -28.62 -15.66
C ILE A 24 11.26 -29.10 -14.79
N ARG A 25 12.50 -29.11 -15.32
CA ARG A 25 13.68 -29.43 -14.50
C ARG A 25 13.93 -28.33 -13.48
N LEU A 26 13.96 -28.71 -12.20
CA LEU A 26 14.27 -27.78 -11.12
C LEU A 26 15.79 -27.60 -10.98
N PRO A 27 16.27 -26.42 -10.52
CA PRO A 27 17.68 -26.17 -10.24
C PRO A 27 18.38 -27.27 -9.40
N GLY A 28 17.66 -27.95 -8.50
CA GLY A 28 18.17 -29.06 -7.69
C GLY A 28 18.23 -30.42 -8.40
N GLU A 29 17.53 -30.58 -9.52
CA GLU A 29 17.55 -31.80 -10.36
C GLU A 29 18.64 -31.76 -11.44
N PHE A 30 19.40 -30.66 -11.54
CA PHE A 30 20.51 -30.55 -12.50
C PHE A 30 21.74 -31.36 -12.07
N PHE A 31 21.86 -31.67 -10.78
CA PHE A 31 23.00 -32.42 -10.27
C PHE A 31 22.72 -33.92 -10.45
N ASN A 32 23.53 -34.58 -11.29
CA ASN A 32 23.60 -36.03 -11.29
C ASN A 32 24.09 -36.49 -9.90
N PRO A 33 23.60 -37.63 -9.36
CA PRO A 33 24.07 -38.12 -8.09
C PRO A 33 25.57 -38.38 -8.18
N THR A 34 26.36 -37.49 -7.59
CA THR A 34 27.74 -37.81 -7.26
C THR A 34 27.71 -38.88 -6.18
N PRO A 35 28.43 -39.99 -6.32
CA PRO A 35 28.57 -40.94 -5.23
C PRO A 35 29.24 -40.20 -4.07
N MET A 36 28.45 -39.78 -3.08
CA MET A 36 29.00 -39.26 -1.84
C MET A 36 29.49 -40.46 -1.04
N ASP A 37 30.80 -40.54 -0.82
CA ASP A 37 31.41 -41.45 0.14
C ASP A 37 31.07 -41.08 1.60
N ALA A 38 30.39 -39.95 1.81
CA ALA A 38 29.92 -39.48 3.10
C ALA A 38 28.59 -40.14 3.48
N SER A 39 28.49 -40.58 4.73
CA SER A 39 27.25 -41.15 5.23
C SER A 39 26.11 -40.11 5.16
N PRO A 40 24.90 -40.49 4.71
CA PRO A 40 23.79 -39.55 4.52
C PRO A 40 23.39 -38.84 5.82
N LYS A 41 23.73 -39.42 6.98
CA LYS A 41 23.50 -38.83 8.30
C LYS A 41 24.39 -37.60 8.54
N GLN A 42 25.68 -37.69 8.20
CA GLN A 42 26.63 -36.58 8.36
C GLN A 42 26.25 -35.39 7.49
N PHE A 43 25.85 -35.64 6.24
CA PHE A 43 25.40 -34.58 5.34
C PHE A 43 24.17 -33.82 5.89
N VAL A 44 23.20 -34.53 6.47
CA VAL A 44 22.02 -33.91 7.06
C VAL A 44 22.37 -33.11 8.32
N GLU A 45 23.34 -33.58 9.12
CA GLU A 45 23.85 -32.85 10.28
C GLU A 45 24.57 -31.55 9.88
N ASP A 46 25.42 -31.60 8.86
CA ASP A 46 26.12 -30.44 8.32
C ASP A 46 25.16 -29.41 7.71
N LEU A 47 24.13 -29.89 6.99
CA LEU A 47 23.13 -29.01 6.40
C LEU A 47 22.27 -28.35 7.48
N LYS A 48 21.87 -29.08 8.53
CA LYS A 48 21.14 -28.52 9.66
C LYS A 48 21.96 -27.48 10.42
N SER A 49 23.26 -27.73 10.63
CA SER A 49 24.15 -26.78 11.31
C SER A 49 24.32 -25.50 10.49
N HIS A 50 24.46 -25.62 9.17
CA HIS A 50 24.58 -24.48 8.26
C HIS A 50 23.28 -23.66 8.17
N PHE A 51 22.11 -24.28 8.08
CA PHE A 51 20.85 -23.52 8.10
C PHE A 51 20.53 -22.94 9.49
N ALA A 52 21.02 -23.56 10.57
CA ALA A 52 20.93 -22.99 11.90
C ALA A 52 21.77 -21.70 12.03
N SER A 53 22.96 -21.64 11.42
CA SER A 53 23.79 -20.43 11.42
C SER A 53 23.24 -19.32 10.52
N VAL A 54 22.49 -19.68 9.48
CA VAL A 54 21.86 -18.72 8.54
C VAL A 54 20.47 -18.27 9.02
N ARG A 55 20.04 -18.65 10.23
CA ARG A 55 18.72 -18.23 10.75
C ARG A 55 18.63 -16.70 10.76
N PRO A 56 17.59 -16.13 10.14
CA PRO A 56 17.40 -14.68 10.16
C PRO A 56 17.25 -14.24 11.61
N THR A 57 18.15 -13.36 12.05
CA THR A 57 18.09 -12.75 13.38
C THR A 57 16.77 -12.01 13.52
N THR A 58 16.03 -12.28 14.60
CA THR A 58 14.81 -11.56 14.92
C THR A 58 15.14 -10.10 15.17
N THR A 59 14.91 -9.26 14.16
CA THR A 59 15.04 -7.81 14.32
C THR A 59 13.93 -7.34 15.26
N SER A 60 14.31 -6.53 16.25
CA SER A 60 13.49 -6.06 17.38
C SER A 60 12.18 -5.33 17.01
N SER A 61 11.84 -5.17 15.73
CA SER A 61 10.79 -4.25 15.27
C SER A 61 9.79 -4.87 14.26
N GLN A 62 9.75 -6.19 14.07
CA GLN A 62 8.85 -6.80 13.07
C GLN A 62 7.43 -7.12 13.61
N GLY A 63 7.17 -7.00 14.92
CA GLY A 63 6.00 -7.66 15.53
C GLY A 63 4.87 -6.78 16.08
N GLN A 64 5.12 -5.52 16.44
CA GLN A 64 4.15 -4.73 17.22
C GLN A 64 4.15 -3.27 16.77
N ARG A 65 3.79 -3.01 15.51
CA ARG A 65 3.46 -1.64 15.11
C ARG A 65 2.04 -1.35 15.61
N THR A 66 1.93 -0.76 16.80
CA THR A 66 0.65 -0.19 17.25
C THR A 66 0.27 0.93 16.29
N CYS A 67 -0.89 0.83 15.65
CA CYS A 67 -1.41 1.94 14.85
C CYS A 67 -1.63 3.14 15.78
N PHE A 68 -0.97 4.26 15.48
CA PHE A 68 -1.16 5.48 16.24
C PHE A 68 -2.52 6.08 15.87
N ILE A 69 -3.47 6.01 16.80
CA ILE A 69 -4.79 6.63 16.67
C ILE A 69 -4.79 7.93 17.47
N HIS A 70 -5.16 9.02 16.83
CA HIS A 70 -5.22 10.31 17.50
C HIS A 70 -6.36 10.32 18.54
N PRO A 71 -6.11 10.67 19.82
CA PRO A 71 -7.12 10.57 20.89
C PRO A 71 -8.41 11.33 20.59
N ARG A 72 -8.28 12.54 20.02
CA ARG A 72 -9.42 13.41 19.67
C ARG A 72 -10.12 13.04 18.35
N LEU A 73 -9.81 11.91 17.73
CA LEU A 73 -10.47 11.50 16.48
C LEU A 73 -11.96 11.23 16.72
N HIS A 74 -12.32 10.64 17.85
CA HIS A 74 -13.71 10.38 18.22
C HIS A 74 -14.53 11.65 18.50
N GLU A 75 -13.88 12.71 18.97
CA GLU A 75 -14.51 14.01 19.24
C GLU A 75 -14.56 14.94 18.02
N SER A 76 -13.74 14.65 17.00
CA SER A 76 -13.57 15.55 15.85
C SER A 76 -14.82 15.64 14.97
N THR A 77 -15.27 16.87 14.67
CA THR A 77 -16.42 17.13 13.78
C THR A 77 -16.06 16.94 12.31
N HIS A 78 -14.83 17.29 11.96
CA HIS A 78 -14.27 17.16 10.63
C HIS A 78 -12.98 16.33 10.67
N VAL A 79 -12.70 15.62 9.58
CA VAL A 79 -11.51 14.77 9.42
C VAL A 79 -10.87 15.00 8.06
N PHE A 80 -9.55 14.93 8.02
CA PHE A 80 -8.76 14.83 6.79
C PHE A 80 -8.60 13.36 6.41
N VAL A 81 -8.68 13.06 5.12
CA VAL A 81 -8.63 11.68 4.59
C VAL A 81 -7.35 11.48 3.79
N ARG A 82 -6.56 10.46 4.13
CA ARG A 82 -5.31 10.13 3.44
C ARG A 82 -5.55 9.45 2.09
N HIS A 83 -4.77 9.83 1.08
CA HIS A 83 -4.67 9.09 -0.18
C HIS A 83 -3.60 8.00 -0.11
N ASP A 84 -4.01 6.73 -0.14
CA ASP A 84 -3.10 5.56 -0.13
C ASP A 84 -2.66 5.08 -1.53
N GLY A 85 -2.98 5.85 -2.58
CA GLY A 85 -2.61 5.53 -3.97
C GLY A 85 -1.34 6.22 -4.46
N VAL A 86 -1.00 6.00 -5.74
CA VAL A 86 0.05 6.76 -6.43
C VAL A 86 -0.38 8.23 -6.53
N ARG A 87 0.42 9.13 -5.95
CA ARG A 87 0.17 10.57 -5.91
C ARG A 87 0.86 11.27 -7.07
N LYS A 88 0.23 12.32 -7.58
CA LYS A 88 0.90 13.23 -8.52
C LYS A 88 1.97 14.06 -7.78
N PRO A 89 3.01 14.53 -8.49
CA PRO A 89 3.93 15.51 -7.93
C PRO A 89 3.16 16.71 -7.36
N LEU A 90 3.54 17.16 -6.16
CA LEU A 90 2.92 18.29 -5.44
C LEU A 90 1.45 18.12 -5.02
N GLN A 91 0.86 16.93 -5.14
CA GLN A 91 -0.47 16.65 -4.58
C GLN A 91 -0.36 16.45 -3.07
N ASP A 92 -1.24 17.06 -2.27
CA ASP A 92 -1.24 16.87 -0.82
C ASP A 92 -1.53 15.40 -0.42
N PRO A 93 -0.97 14.90 0.69
CA PRO A 93 -1.21 13.52 1.13
C PRO A 93 -2.62 13.29 1.67
N TYR A 94 -3.28 14.37 2.10
CA TYR A 94 -4.60 14.35 2.70
C TYR A 94 -5.52 15.29 1.95
N ASP A 95 -6.72 14.82 1.69
CA ASP A 95 -7.82 15.65 1.23
C ASP A 95 -8.54 16.27 2.42
N GLY A 96 -9.17 17.42 2.13
CA GLY A 96 -9.65 18.45 3.05
C GLY A 96 -10.50 18.01 4.25
N PRO A 97 -10.97 18.99 5.05
CA PRO A 97 -11.78 18.68 6.21
C PRO A 97 -13.18 18.24 5.76
N PHE A 98 -13.44 16.94 5.82
CA PHE A 98 -14.74 16.37 5.53
C PHE A 98 -15.55 16.18 6.80
N LYS A 99 -16.86 16.37 6.70
CA LYS A 99 -17.77 16.21 7.83
C LYS A 99 -17.94 14.73 8.17
N VAL A 100 -17.79 14.40 9.45
CA VAL A 100 -18.09 13.06 9.97
C VAL A 100 -19.60 12.93 10.19
N LEU A 101 -20.22 11.91 9.60
CA LEU A 101 -21.64 11.61 9.74
C LEU A 101 -21.89 10.60 10.87
N GLU A 102 -21.14 9.50 10.86
CA GLU A 102 -21.29 8.37 11.79
C GLU A 102 -19.91 7.87 12.21
N ARG A 103 -19.79 7.40 13.46
CA ARG A 103 -18.54 6.89 14.03
C ARG A 103 -18.73 5.46 14.48
N ARG A 104 -17.82 4.57 14.10
CA ARG A 104 -17.75 3.17 14.55
C ARG A 104 -16.34 2.87 15.08
N ASP A 105 -16.15 1.69 15.65
CA ASP A 105 -14.89 1.33 16.32
C ASP A 105 -13.66 1.31 15.41
N LYS A 106 -13.83 0.96 14.12
CA LYS A 106 -12.73 0.84 13.14
C LYS A 106 -12.94 1.69 11.89
N THR A 107 -14.13 2.23 11.69
CA THR A 107 -14.53 2.94 10.47
C THR A 107 -15.38 4.16 10.79
N PHE A 108 -15.23 5.21 10.00
CA PHE A 108 -16.03 6.42 10.09
C PHE A 108 -16.75 6.60 8.76
N ASP A 109 -18.01 7.02 8.83
CA ASP A 109 -18.72 7.44 7.64
C ASP A 109 -18.58 8.94 7.47
N VAL A 110 -17.99 9.33 6.35
CA VAL A 110 -17.58 10.70 6.05
C VAL A 110 -18.30 11.18 4.80
N GLU A 111 -18.73 12.43 4.81
CA GLU A 111 -19.37 13.06 3.66
C GLU A 111 -18.32 13.63 2.70
N ILE A 112 -18.10 12.97 1.56
CA ILE A 112 -17.18 13.41 0.52
C ILE A 112 -18.00 13.73 -0.73
N LYS A 113 -17.98 14.99 -1.14
CA LYS A 113 -18.70 15.48 -2.35
C LYS A 113 -20.20 15.12 -2.34
N GLY A 114 -20.84 15.18 -1.17
CA GLY A 114 -22.27 14.86 -0.99
C GLY A 114 -22.59 13.36 -0.91
N ASN A 115 -21.59 12.48 -0.98
CA ASN A 115 -21.77 11.03 -0.84
C ASN A 115 -21.21 10.55 0.50
N LYS A 116 -21.93 9.62 1.14
CA LYS A 116 -21.47 8.91 2.34
C LYS A 116 -20.41 7.87 1.95
N GLN A 117 -19.20 7.99 2.49
CA GLN A 117 -18.13 7.01 2.29
C GLN A 117 -17.63 6.47 3.62
N THR A 118 -17.49 5.15 3.71
CA THR A 118 -16.94 4.47 4.88
C THR A 118 -15.42 4.38 4.76
N ILE A 119 -14.71 4.91 5.75
CA ILE A 119 -13.24 5.04 5.77
C ILE A 119 -12.69 4.46 7.06
N SER A 120 -11.62 3.67 6.97
CA SER A 120 -10.92 3.14 8.14
C SER A 120 -10.20 4.23 8.94
N ILE A 121 -10.11 4.04 10.25
CA ILE A 121 -9.45 4.96 11.19
C ILE A 121 -7.99 5.26 10.79
N ASP A 122 -7.28 4.27 10.25
CA ASP A 122 -5.86 4.41 9.87
C ASP A 122 -5.59 5.46 8.78
N ARG A 123 -6.65 5.88 8.07
CA ARG A 123 -6.58 6.89 6.99
C ARG A 123 -7.09 8.25 7.42
N LEU A 124 -7.48 8.41 8.68
CA LEU A 124 -8.12 9.62 9.19
C LEU A 124 -7.19 10.41 10.08
N LYS A 125 -7.25 11.72 9.94
CA LYS A 125 -6.62 12.67 10.86
C LYS A 125 -7.67 13.69 11.29
N PRO A 126 -7.80 14.02 12.59
CA PRO A 126 -8.79 15.01 13.01
C PRO A 126 -8.47 16.38 12.42
N ALA A 127 -9.50 17.09 11.99
CA ALA A 127 -9.43 18.47 11.53
C ALA A 127 -10.02 19.40 12.59
N PHE A 128 -9.24 20.40 13.00
CA PHE A 128 -9.70 21.43 13.92
C PHE A 128 -10.14 22.64 13.09
N VAL A 129 -11.44 22.82 12.95
CA VAL A 129 -12.02 23.99 12.25
C VAL A 129 -12.52 24.95 13.32
N THR A 130 -12.04 26.19 13.29
CA THR A 130 -12.56 27.27 14.13
C THR A 130 -13.96 27.64 13.63
N MET A 131 -14.94 27.68 14.55
CA MET A 131 -16.31 28.10 14.29
C MET A 131 -16.34 29.60 13.90
N GLY A 132 -16.01 29.89 12.66
CA GLY A 132 -15.87 31.26 12.13
C GLY A 132 -15.60 31.31 10.62
N SER A 133 -15.26 30.18 9.99
CA SER A 133 -15.10 30.07 8.53
C SER A 133 -15.82 28.84 7.99
N SER A 134 -17.11 28.70 8.29
CA SER A 134 -17.96 27.86 7.45
C SER A 134 -17.88 28.44 6.03
N GLN A 135 -17.54 27.60 5.05
CA GLN A 135 -17.34 27.93 3.63
C GLN A 135 -15.93 28.44 3.24
N VAL A 136 -14.90 27.58 3.24
CA VAL A 136 -13.72 27.83 2.39
C VAL A 136 -13.48 26.67 1.43
N ALA A 137 -13.85 26.96 0.18
CA ALA A 137 -13.23 26.54 -1.07
C ALA A 137 -13.38 25.09 -1.53
N SER A 138 -14.55 24.77 -2.10
CA SER A 138 -14.53 24.16 -3.43
C SER A 138 -13.74 25.09 -4.34
N LYS A 139 -12.51 24.73 -4.75
CA LYS A 139 -11.80 25.42 -5.83
C LYS A 139 -12.64 25.24 -7.10
N SER A 140 -13.53 26.18 -7.39
CA SER A 140 -14.10 26.32 -8.72
C SER A 140 -12.96 26.73 -9.64
N VAL A 141 -12.64 25.84 -10.57
CA VAL A 141 -11.68 26.12 -11.65
C VAL A 141 -12.27 27.28 -12.45
N LYS A 142 -11.77 28.50 -12.22
CA LYS A 142 -12.03 29.62 -13.13
C LYS A 142 -11.41 29.21 -14.47
N LYS A 143 -12.20 29.25 -15.55
CA LYS A 143 -11.69 29.10 -16.92
C LYS A 143 -10.49 30.04 -17.08
N PRO A 144 -9.37 29.61 -17.69
CA PRO A 144 -8.24 30.51 -17.88
C PRO A 144 -8.72 31.70 -18.70
N SER A 145 -8.62 32.89 -18.12
CA SER A 145 -8.74 34.12 -18.89
C SER A 145 -7.52 34.21 -19.79
N ASP A 146 -7.71 34.54 -21.07
CA ASP A 146 -6.66 34.66 -22.10
C ASP A 146 -5.63 35.78 -21.85
N ILE A 147 -5.64 36.35 -20.65
CA ILE A 147 -4.85 37.51 -20.23
C ILE A 147 -4.28 37.21 -18.85
N CYS A 148 -2.95 37.18 -18.76
CA CYS A 148 -2.19 37.11 -17.52
C CYS A 148 -1.58 38.47 -17.20
N ILE A 149 -1.61 38.89 -15.94
CA ILE A 149 -0.98 40.12 -15.47
C ILE A 149 0.34 39.76 -14.78
N THR A 150 1.45 40.39 -15.16
CA THR A 150 2.74 40.23 -14.46
C THR A 150 2.73 40.93 -13.10
N CYS A 151 3.69 40.61 -12.24
CA CYS A 151 3.87 41.30 -10.95
C CYS A 151 4.03 42.83 -11.09
N SER A 152 4.42 43.32 -12.27
CA SER A 152 4.52 44.75 -12.63
C SER A 152 3.25 45.34 -13.24
N GLY A 153 2.13 44.62 -13.28
CA GLY A 153 0.86 45.09 -13.82
C GLY A 153 0.72 44.98 -15.35
N ARG A 154 1.66 44.34 -16.06
CA ARG A 154 1.64 44.25 -17.53
C ARG A 154 0.76 43.10 -18.00
N LEU A 155 -0.16 43.37 -18.91
CA LEU A 155 -1.02 42.37 -19.54
C LEU A 155 -0.24 41.57 -20.61
N ILE A 156 -0.28 40.24 -20.54
CA ILE A 156 0.36 39.31 -21.47
C ILE A 156 -0.66 38.27 -21.94
N ARG A 157 -0.68 37.97 -23.24
CA ARG A 157 -1.43 36.85 -23.82
C ARG A 157 -0.50 35.64 -23.98
N PRO A 158 -0.79 34.47 -23.37
CA PRO A 158 0.03 33.28 -23.56
C PRO A 158 -0.09 32.75 -25.02
N PRO A 159 0.97 32.16 -25.58
CA PRO A 159 0.95 31.64 -26.95
C PRO A 159 0.01 30.42 -27.06
N HIS A 160 -0.79 30.38 -28.13
CA HIS A 160 -1.58 29.20 -28.49
C HIS A 160 -0.68 28.08 -28.99
N ARG A 161 -0.88 26.86 -28.49
CA ARG A 161 -0.22 25.64 -28.95
C ARG A 161 -1.22 24.77 -29.71
#